data_AF-P94305-F1
#
_entry.id   AF-P94305-F1
#
_cell.length_a   1.000
_cell.length_b   1.000
_cell.length_c   1.000
_cell.angle_alpha   90.00
_cell.angle_beta   90.00
_cell.angle_gamma   90.00
#
_symmetry.space_group_name_H-M   'P 1'
#
loop_
_entity.id
_entity.type
_entity.pdbx_description
1 polymer ?
#
loop_
_entity_poly.entity_id
_entity_poly.type
_entity_poly.pdbx_seq_one_letter_code
_entity_poly.pdbx_strand_id
1 'polypeptide(L)' 'MILVADVGNSHIALGVYRKHELIYHWRIATSRQKSEDEYAMTIKALFEDKGLPFES' A
#
# COMPACT_ATOMS: atom_id res chain seq x y z
N MET A 1 -12.78 -2.72 3.86
CA MET A 1 -11.50 -3.35 3.46
C MET A 1 -10.45 -2.87 4.45
N ILE A 2 -9.37 -3.61 4.65
CA ILE A 2 -8.29 -3.20 5.56
C ILE A 2 -6.99 -3.22 4.77
N LEU A 3 -6.29 -2.09 4.72
CA LEU A 3 -4.92 -2.02 4.26
C LEU A 3 -4.01 -2.34 5.44
N VAL A 4 -3.09 -3.28 5.25
CA VAL A 4 -2.00 -3.58 6.19
C VAL A 4 -0.67 -3.27 5.53
N ALA A 5 0.29 -2.83 6.32
CA ALA A 5 1.65 -2.54 5.89
C ALA A 5 2.64 -3.23 6.84
N ASP A 6 3.56 -4.01 6.27
CA ASP A 6 4.73 -4.56 6.97
C ASP A 6 5.98 -3.85 6.45
N VAL A 7 6.61 -3.05 7.31
CA VAL A 7 7.69 -2.13 6.96
C VAL A 7 9.03 -2.78 7.31
N GLY A 8 9.68 -3.39 6.33
CA GLY A 8 11.02 -3.93 6.45
C GLY A 8 12.12 -2.93 6.12
N ASN A 9 13.38 -3.31 6.31
CA ASN A 9 14.53 -2.44 6.02
C ASN A 9 14.70 -2.12 4.52
N SER A 10 14.42 -3.08 3.65
CA SER A 10 14.61 -2.93 2.20
C SER A 10 13.29 -2.74 1.44
N HIS A 11 12.21 -3.35 1.95
CA HIS A 11 10.91 -3.31 1.31
C HIS A 11 9.79 -3.15 2.33
N ILE A 12 8.74 -2.48 1.89
CA ILE A 12 7.45 -2.42 2.55
C ILE A 12 6.51 -3.35 1.80
N ALA A 13 5.95 -4.34 2.48
CA ALA A 13 4.88 -5.16 1.95
C ALA A 13 3.53 -4.53 2.30
N LEU A 14 2.71 -4.31 1.29
CA LEU A 14 1.35 -3.79 1.42
C LEU A 14 0.37 -4.90 1.10
N GLY A 15 -0.71 -5.02 1.88
CA GLY A 15 -1.76 -6.01 1.67
C GLY A 15 -3.14 -5.42 1.88
N VAL A 16 -4.09 -5.73 1.01
CA VAL A 16 -5.50 -5.35 1.17
C VAL A 16 -6.30 -6.59 1.49
N TYR A 17 -6.94 -6.57 2.65
CA TYR A 17 -7.83 -7.63 3.10
C TYR A 17 -9.30 -7.26 2.92
N ARG A 18 -10.08 -8.26 2.51
CA ARG A 18 -11.55 -8.26 2.58
C ARG A 18 -11.96 -9.38 3.52
N LYS A 19 -12.47 -9.03 4.71
CA LYS A 19 -12.70 -9.97 5.81
C LYS A 19 -11.39 -10.69 6.16
N HIS A 20 -11.30 -12.00 5.92
CA HIS A 20 -10.13 -12.83 6.23
C HIS A 20 -9.31 -13.22 4.99
N GLU A 21 -9.61 -12.64 3.84
CA GLU A 21 -8.96 -12.95 2.56
C GLU A 21 -8.07 -11.79 2.09
N LEU A 22 -6.83 -12.12 1.74
CA LEU A 22 -5.89 -11.19 1.09
C LEU A 22 -6.25 -11.09 -0.39
N ILE A 23 -6.84 -9.95 -0.79
CA ILE A 23 -7.33 -9.75 -2.15
C ILE A 23 -6.30 -9.08 -3.07
N TYR A 24 -5.38 -8.28 -2.51
CA TYR A 24 -4.28 -7.66 -3.26
C TYR A 24 -3.05 -7.51 -2.38
N HIS A 25 -1.86 -7.57 -2.99
CA HIS A 25 -0.60 -7.30 -2.30
C HIS A 25 0.41 -6.63 -3.24
N TRP A 26 1.28 -5.79 -2.66
CA TRP A 26 2.36 -5.12 -3.37
C TRP A 26 3.62 -5.09 -2.51
N ARG A 27 4.77 -4.89 -3.18
CA ARG A 27 6.04 -4.58 -2.52
C ARG A 27 6.58 -3.30 -3.09
N ILE A 28 6.87 -2.34 -2.22
CA ILE A 28 7.57 -1.11 -2.58
C ILE A 28 8.90 -1.05 -1.83
N ALA A 29 9.87 -0.30 -2.34
CA ALA A 29 11.13 -0.10 -1.63
C ALA A 29 10.91 0.77 -0.38
N THR A 30 11.56 0.42 0.72
CA THR A 30 11.60 1.27 1.91
C THR A 30 12.50 2.47 1.64
N SER A 31 11.97 3.69 1.79
CA SER A 31 12.75 4.92 1.64
C SER A 31 12.57 5.83 2.84
N ARG A 32 13.67 6.17 3.51
CA ARG A 32 13.66 7.16 4.60
C ARG A 32 13.56 8.60 4.11
N GLN A 33 13.76 8.82 2.81
CA GLN A 33 13.73 10.14 2.18
C GLN A 33 12.35 10.50 1.65
N LYS A 34 11.45 9.52 1.49
CA LYS A 34 10.10 9.77 0.99
C LYS A 34 9.24 10.46 2.05
N SER A 35 8.51 11.49 1.63
CA SER A 35 7.48 12.13 2.44
C SER A 35 6.21 11.28 2.54
N GLU A 36 5.32 11.66 3.47
CA GLU A 36 4.00 11.04 3.58
C GLU A 36 3.18 11.18 2.28
N ASP A 37 3.24 12.34 1.63
CA ASP A 37 2.53 12.60 0.37
C ASP A 37 3.02 11.70 -0.76
N GLU A 38 4.33 11.44 -0.86
CA GLU A 38 4.89 10.53 -1.85
C GLU A 38 4.43 9.08 -1.64
N TYR A 39 4.31 8.66 -0.37
CA TYR A 39 3.73 7.37 -0.04
C TYR A 39 2.23 7.33 -0.38
N ALA A 40 1.48 8.38 -0.05
CA ALA A 40 0.06 8.47 -0.38
C ALA A 40 -0.19 8.39 -1.90
N MET A 41 0.58 9.12 -2.71
CA MET A 41 0.51 9.04 -4.17
C MET A 41 0.84 7.65 -4.70
N THR A 42 1.87 7.01 -4.13
CA THR A 42 2.23 5.63 -4.51
C THR A 42 1.08 4.67 -4.20
N ILE A 43 0.53 4.72 -2.98
CA ILE A 43 -0.56 3.82 -2.55
C ILE A 43 -1.83 4.10 -3.35
N LYS A 44 -2.16 5.36 -3.60
CA LYS A 44 -3.30 5.77 -4.42
C LYS A 44 -3.21 5.17 -5.83
N ALA A 45 -2.05 5.28 -6.49
CA ALA A 45 -1.85 4.69 -7.82
C ALA A 45 -2.03 3.16 -7.82
N LEU A 46 -1.56 2.47 -6.77
CA LEU A 46 -1.74 1.02 -6.63
C LEU A 46 -3.22 0.64 -6.45
N PHE A 47 -3.99 1.45 -5.72
CA PHE A 47 -5.42 1.26 -5.54
C PHE A 47 -6.20 1.51 -6.83
N GLU A 48 -5.88 2.61 -7.54
CA GLU A 48 -6.49 2.96 -8.83
C GLU A 48 -6.26 1.86 -9.88
N ASP A 49 -5.05 1.30 -9.98
CA ASP A 49 -4.73 0.17 -10.88
C ASP A 49 -5.62 -1.06 -10.64
N LYS A 50 -6.05 -1.28 -9.40
CA LYS A 50 -6.95 -2.38 -9.03
C LYS A 50 -8.42 -1.99 -8.95
N GLY A 51 -8.77 -0.76 -9.32
CA GLY A 51 -10.13 -0.24 -9.22
C GLY A 51 -10.64 -0.18 -7.77
N LEU A 52 -9.74 -0.01 -6.80
CA LEU A 52 -10.08 0.12 -5.39
C LEU A 52 -10.37 1.59 -5.04
N PRO A 53 -11.38 1.87 -4.20
CA PRO A 53 -11.63 3.21 -3.69
C PRO A 53 -10.49 3.65 -2.77
N PHE A 54 -10.02 4.87 -2.96
CA PHE A 54 -9.02 5.53 -2.12
C PHE A 54 -9.56 6.91 -1.71
N GLU A 55 -9.87 7.08 -0.43
CA GLU A 55 -10.30 8.36 0.15
C GLU A 55 -9.18 8.86 1.06
N SER A 56 -8.77 10.11 0.85
CA SER A 56 -7.72 10.81 1.62
C SER A 56 -8.31 11.61 2.76
#